data_AF-A0A856MAV8-F1
#
_entry.id   AF-A0A856MAV8-F1
#
_cell.length_a   1.000
_cell.length_b   1.000
_cell.length_c   1.000
_cell.angle_alpha   90.00
_cell.angle_beta   90.00
_cell.angle_gamma   90.00
#
_symmetry.space_group_name_H-M   'P 1'
#
loop_
_entity.id
_entity.type
_entity.pdbx_description
1 polymer ?
#
loop_
_entity_poly.entity_id
_entity_poly.type
_entity_poly.pdbx_seq_one_letter_code
_entity_poly.pdbx_strand_id
1 'polypeptide(L)'
;MPKLVTIQPHMRVEELEQRYRECSDVVESRHYQIIWLLAKGKTTAELAEVTGYSRGWIRGLARHYNQQGAFAHSANAPCLGKMTETILDFRF
;
A
#
# COMPACT_ATOMS: atom_id res chain seq x y z
N MET A 1 15.00 17.27 -0.68
CA MET A 1 13.99 16.85 0.31
C MET A 1 13.32 15.56 -0.18
N PRO A 2 13.27 14.48 0.62
CA PRO A 2 12.52 13.30 0.24
C PRO A 2 11.05 13.68 0.07
N LYS A 3 10.47 13.41 -1.10
CA LYS A 3 9.04 13.61 -1.33
C LYS A 3 8.28 12.61 -0.45
N LEU A 4 7.61 13.15 0.55
CA LEU A 4 6.64 12.40 1.34
C LEU A 4 5.44 12.13 0.43
N VAL A 5 5.05 10.86 0.32
CA VAL A 5 3.76 10.55 -0.28
C VAL A 5 2.76 10.50 0.85
N THR A 6 1.78 11.39 0.78
CA THR A 6 0.67 11.38 1.72
C THR A 6 -0.36 10.38 1.25
N ILE A 7 -0.68 9.41 2.11
CA ILE A 7 -1.80 8.50 1.91
C ILE A 7 -3.07 9.23 2.36
N GLN A 8 -4.10 9.23 1.52
CA GLN A 8 -5.40 9.75 1.90
C GLN A 8 -6.04 8.83 2.95
N PRO A 9 -6.71 9.37 3.98
CA PRO A 9 -7.29 8.61 5.08
C PRO A 9 -8.61 7.93 4.66
N HIS A 10 -8.57 7.19 3.56
CA HIS A 10 -9.69 6.35 3.09
C HIS A 10 -9.99 5.21 4.06
N MET A 11 -8.99 4.82 4.85
CA MET A 11 -9.05 3.75 5.83
C MET A 11 -8.22 4.15 7.05
N ARG A 12 -8.66 3.71 8.23
CA ARG A 12 -7.89 3.92 9.46
C ARG A 12 -6.60 3.10 9.45
N VAL A 13 -5.58 3.59 10.15
CA VAL A 13 -4.27 2.93 10.20
C VAL A 13 -4.38 1.53 10.80
N GLU A 14 -5.29 1.35 11.77
CA GLU A 14 -5.53 0.07 12.44
C GLU A 14 -6.19 -0.95 11.49
N GLU A 15 -7.08 -0.50 10.61
CA GLU A 15 -7.73 -1.38 9.64
C GLU A 15 -6.75 -1.81 8.53
N LEU A 16 -5.80 -0.95 8.15
CA LEU A 16 -4.70 -1.32 7.26
C LEU A 16 -3.79 -2.40 7.89
N GLU A 17 -3.51 -2.29 9.19
CA GLU A 17 -2.75 -3.32 9.91
C GLU A 17 -3.50 -4.65 9.97
N GLN A 18 -4.81 -4.60 10.27
CA GLN A 18 -5.63 -5.81 10.34
C GLN A 18 -5.64 -6.53 8.99
N ARG A 19 -5.87 -5.80 7.89
CA ARG A 19 -5.84 -6.37 6.54
C ARG A 19 -4.48 -6.93 6.17
N TYR A 20 -3.39 -6.26 6.53
CA TYR A 20 -2.04 -6.80 6.35
C TYR A 20 -1.87 -8.17 7.03
N ARG A 21 -2.41 -8.34 8.25
CA ARG A 21 -2.31 -9.58 9.04
C ARG A 21 -3.28 -10.68 8.57
N GLU A 22 -4.47 -10.31 8.12
CA GLU A 22 -5.51 -11.26 7.69
C GLU A 22 -5.37 -11.68 6.22
N CYS A 23 -4.70 -10.87 5.41
CA CYS A 23 -4.50 -11.17 4.00
C CYS A 23 -3.62 -12.41 3.82
N SER A 24 -4.20 -13.46 3.21
CA SER A 24 -3.48 -14.70 2.90
C SER A 24 -2.65 -14.60 1.62
N ASP A 25 -2.92 -13.60 0.78
CA ASP A 25 -2.16 -13.35 -0.44
C ASP A 25 -0.89 -12.53 -0.11
N VAL A 26 0.26 -13.09 -0.45
CA VAL A 26 1.58 -12.52 -0.15
C VAL A 26 1.77 -11.16 -0.83
N VAL A 27 1.22 -10.98 -2.03
CA VAL A 27 1.34 -9.73 -2.79
C VAL A 27 0.49 -8.64 -2.13
N GLU A 28 -0.77 -8.94 -1.89
CA GLU A 28 -1.72 -8.00 -1.31
C GLU A 28 -1.33 -7.63 0.14
N SER A 29 -0.85 -8.59 0.93
CA SER A 29 -0.30 -8.33 2.27
C SER A 29 0.88 -7.33 2.19
N ARG A 30 1.78 -7.49 1.22
CA ARG A 30 2.90 -6.56 0.99
C ARG A 30 2.42 -5.15 0.63
N HIS A 31 1.36 -5.04 -0.16
CA HIS A 31 0.76 -3.75 -0.52
C HIS A 31 0.20 -3.05 0.72
N TYR A 32 -0.60 -3.75 1.52
CA TYR A 32 -1.14 -3.23 2.78
C TYR A 32 -0.04 -2.84 3.76
N GLN A 33 1.04 -3.64 3.87
CA GLN A 33 2.20 -3.31 4.69
C GLN A 33 2.81 -1.96 4.31
N ILE A 34 3.00 -1.71 3.01
CA ILE A 34 3.61 -0.47 2.51
C ILE A 34 2.69 0.73 2.71
N ILE A 35 1.40 0.58 2.43
CA ILE A 35 0.40 1.64 2.63
C ILE A 35 0.26 1.98 4.12
N TRP A 36 0.23 0.96 4.99
CA TRP A 36 0.20 1.12 6.44
C TRP A 36 1.40 1.90 6.96
N LEU A 37 2.61 1.54 6.53
CA LEU A 37 3.83 2.22 6.95
C LEU A 37 3.86 3.68 6.45
N LEU A 38 3.44 3.94 5.21
CA LEU A 38 3.27 5.29 4.69
C LEU A 38 2.26 6.10 5.51
N ALA A 39 1.13 5.49 5.88
CA ALA A 39 0.11 6.13 6.72
C ALA A 39 0.62 6.44 8.15
N LYS A 40 1.54 5.63 8.69
CA LYS A 40 2.27 5.92 9.94
C LYS A 40 3.33 7.03 9.79
N GLY A 41 3.52 7.60 8.60
CA GLY A 41 4.47 8.67 8.34
C GLY A 41 5.86 8.19 7.94
N LYS A 42 6.05 6.91 7.59
CA LYS A 42 7.32 6.43 7.04
C LYS A 42 7.58 7.02 5.67
N THR A 43 8.85 7.30 5.40
CA THR A 43 9.28 7.84 4.12
C THR A 43 9.42 6.75 3.06
N THR A 44 9.29 7.13 1.79
CA THR A 44 9.53 6.20 0.68
C THR A 44 10.96 5.66 0.63
N ALA A 45 11.93 6.39 1.21
CA ALA A 45 13.32 5.95 1.31
C ALA A 45 13.49 4.83 2.35
N GLU A 46 12.97 5.04 3.58
CA GLU A 46 12.98 3.99 4.61
C GLU A 46 12.26 2.74 4.11
N LEU A 47 11.14 2.91 3.41
CA LEU A 47 10.41 1.77 2.87
C LEU A 47 11.18 1.04 1.79
N ALA A 48 11.91 1.75 0.92
CA ALA A 48 12.75 1.10 -0.07
C ALA A 48 13.85 0.26 0.58
N GLU A 49 14.46 0.75 1.66
CA GLU A 49 15.48 0.02 2.42
C GLU A 49 14.89 -1.20 3.15
N VAL A 50 13.72 -1.05 3.78
CA VAL A 50 13.08 -2.13 4.56
C VAL A 50 12.47 -3.20 3.66
N THR A 51 11.86 -2.80 2.54
CA THR A 51 11.05 -3.71 1.71
C THR A 51 11.78 -4.19 0.46
N GLY A 52 12.86 -3.52 0.05
CA GLY A 52 13.60 -3.80 -1.18
C GLY A 52 12.91 -3.32 -2.47
N TYR A 53 11.78 -2.62 -2.38
CA TYR A 53 11.12 -2.03 -3.54
C TYR A 53 11.69 -0.67 -3.90
N SER A 54 11.68 -0.31 -5.18
CA SER A 54 12.09 1.02 -5.58
C SER A 54 11.11 2.09 -5.12
N ARG A 55 11.65 3.28 -4.84
CA ARG A 55 10.87 4.47 -4.48
C ARG A 55 9.84 4.86 -5.56
N GLY A 56 10.07 4.48 -6.82
CA GLY A 56 9.13 4.70 -7.92
C GLY A 56 7.87 3.86 -7.75
N TRP A 57 8.07 2.57 -7.50
CA TRP A 57 7.01 1.61 -7.25
C TRP A 57 6.16 1.99 -6.02
N ILE A 58 6.81 2.33 -4.91
CA ILE A 58 6.12 2.75 -3.67
C ILE A 58 5.24 3.99 -3.91
N ARG A 59 5.73 4.96 -4.70
CA ARG A 59 4.94 6.15 -5.09
C ARG A 59 3.76 5.79 -5.99
N GLY A 60 3.96 4.84 -6.91
CA GLY A 60 2.91 4.32 -7.78
C GLY A 60 1.79 3.66 -6.98
N LEU A 61 2.15 2.75 -6.07
CA LEU A 61 1.21 2.08 -5.17
C LEU A 61 0.40 3.10 -4.35
N ALA A 62 1.09 4.06 -3.73
CA ALA A 62 0.44 5.08 -2.91
C ALA A 62 -0.51 5.98 -3.73
N ARG A 63 -0.12 6.36 -4.95
CA ARG A 63 -0.99 7.10 -5.86
C ARG A 63 -2.21 6.27 -6.26
N HIS A 64 -2.00 5.00 -6.56
CA HIS A 64 -3.05 4.07 -6.93
C HIS A 64 -4.05 3.88 -5.79
N TYR A 65 -3.57 3.64 -4.57
CA TYR A 65 -4.42 3.60 -3.37
C TYR A 65 -5.21 4.89 -3.18
N ASN A 66 -4.56 6.05 -3.33
CA ASN A 66 -5.23 7.35 -3.21
C ASN A 66 -6.32 7.56 -4.29
N GLN A 67 -6.11 7.06 -5.51
CA GLN A 67 -7.08 7.12 -6.61
C GLN A 67 -8.22 6.12 -6.43
N GLN A 68 -7.90 4.91 -5.95
CA GLN A 68 -8.86 3.83 -5.75
C GLN A 68 -9.69 3.97 -4.48
N GLY A 69 -9.33 4.86 -3.55
CA GLY A 69 -10.13 5.15 -2.37
C GLY A 69 -11.59 5.53 -2.65
N ALA A 70 -11.92 5.91 -3.90
CA ALA A 70 -13.29 6.13 -4.33
C ALA A 70 -14.09 4.85 -4.68
N PHE A 71 -13.42 3.71 -4.91
CA PHE A 71 -14.04 2.43 -5.31
C PHE A 71 -14.01 1.35 -4.21
N ALA A 72 -13.42 1.62 -3.04
CA ALA A 72 -13.31 0.66 -1.94
C ALA A 72 -14.63 0.57 -1.14
N HIS A 73 -15.71 0.12 -1.79
CA HIS A 73 -16.91 -0.35 -1.10
C HIS A 73 -17.04 -1.86 -1.30
N SER A 74 -16.33 -2.60 -0.47
CA SER A 74 -16.81 -3.90 0.02
C SER A 74 -16.22 -4.09 1.40
N ALA A 75 -17.03 -3.75 2.40
CA ALA A 75 -16.71 -3.85 3.83
C ALA A 75 -16.48 -5.29 4.33
N ASN A 76 -16.25 -6.27 3.44
CA ASN A 76 -16.12 -7.69 3.78
C ASN A 76 -15.12 -8.48 2.92
N ALA A 77 -14.32 -7.81 2.08
CA ALA A 77 -13.20 -8.46 1.40
C ALA A 77 -11.90 -8.16 2.16
N PRO A 78 -11.22 -9.16 2.76
CA PRO A 78 -9.95 -8.96 3.48
C PRO A 78 -8.81 -8.52 2.56
N CYS A 79 -8.96 -8.72 1.25
CA CYS A 79 -7.97 -8.39 0.23
C CYS A 79 -8.52 -7.32 -0.73
N LEU A 80 -7.68 -6.38 -1.16
CA LEU A 80 -8.01 -5.47 -2.27
C LEU A 80 -8.29 -6.35 -3.49
N GLY A 81 -9.53 -6.33 -3.97
CA GLY A 81 -9.92 -7.10 -5.14
C GLY A 81 -9.04 -6.72 -6.32
N LYS A 82 -8.19 -7.65 -6.77
CA LYS A 82 -7.42 -7.60 -8.02
C LYS A 82 -6.53 -6.34 -8.12
N MET A 83 -5.65 -6.08 -7.15
CA MET A 83 -4.54 -5.11 -7.34
C MET A 83 -3.32 -5.76 -8.02
N THR A 84 -3.41 -7.06 -8.33
CA THR A 84 -2.28 -7.90 -8.73
C THR A 84 -1.83 -7.72 -10.19
N GLU A 85 -2.67 -7.27 -11.13
CA GLU A 85 -2.26 -7.31 -12.55
C GLU A 85 -1.54 -6.06 -13.08
N THR A 86 -1.63 -4.90 -12.41
CA THR A 86 -1.16 -3.64 -13.02
C THR A 86 0.19 -3.14 -12.49
N ILE A 87 0.68 -3.65 -11.35
CA ILE A 87 1.83 -3.07 -10.64
C ILE A 87 2.92 -4.12 -10.30
N LEU A 88 2.74 -5.40 -10.65
CA LEU A 88 3.62 -6.48 -10.19
C LEU A 88 5.00 -6.62 -10.87
N ASP A 89 5.34 -5.86 -11.91
CA ASP A 89 6.55 -6.15 -12.71
C ASP A 89 7.83 -5.36 -12.35
N PHE A 90 7.84 -4.51 -11.32
CA PHE A 90 9.04 -3.70 -11.04
C PHE A 90 9.57 -3.88 -9.61
N ARG A 91 10.29 -4.98 -9.41
CA ARG A 91 11.25 -5.16 -8.30
C ARG A 91 12.63 -4.52 -8.59
N PHE A 92 12.73 -3.70 -9.64
CA PHE A 92 13.95 -2.99 -10.03
C PHE A 92 14.07 -1.65 -9.29
#